data_AF-A0A956MZG1-F1
#
_entry.id   AF-A0A956MZG1-F1
#
_cell.length_a   1.000
_cell.length_b   1.000
_cell.length_c   1.000
_cell.angle_alpha   90.00
_cell.angle_beta   90.00
_cell.angle_gamma   90.00
#
_symmetry.space_group_name_H-M   'P 1'
#
loop_
_entity.id
_entity.type
_entity.pdbx_description
1 polymer ?
#
loop_
_entity_poly.entity_id
_entity_poly.type
_entity_poly.pdbx_seq_one_letter_code
_entity_poly.pdbx_strand_id
1 'polypeptide(L)'
;EPEEFKKYIKKYLSDGMLFPTARSLALFDYINDFKLLDISKEKLLNILNSSNNILGLEYIKSILKLNSKIKPYTITRVQSDYNSETIESNICSATAIRKQLKDLNDISSISKVVPNNTFDVLKSKIDDDFYPMFDDNYFEILSSIIIRDKNILNTYFDVNEGIENKIYQSIFTSLTLDDLKESIKSKRYTMTKIKRTLNNILLGITKNDMNKIKNVNNIPYIRILAFNDKGREIIKNIKTNSDINIINKFSNISFSKDDEVFKTLIDYDIKASNIYNLIYYKNNKNLLKGPMDFYISPKYVK
;
A
#
# COMPACT_ATOMS: atom_id res chain seq x y z
N GLU A 1 17.21 18.99 -4.24
CA GLU A 1 17.36 18.67 -5.68
C GLU A 1 18.08 19.82 -6.36
N PRO A 2 19.01 19.56 -7.30
CA PRO A 2 19.74 20.58 -8.07
C PRO A 2 18.81 21.50 -8.86
N GLU A 3 19.19 22.76 -9.05
CA GLU A 3 18.36 23.75 -9.76
C GLU A 3 18.21 23.44 -11.25
N GLU A 4 19.25 22.91 -11.88
CA GLU A 4 19.25 22.54 -13.29
C GLU A 4 18.26 21.40 -13.57
N PHE A 5 18.22 20.41 -12.67
CA PHE A 5 17.22 19.33 -12.73
C PHE A 5 15.79 19.87 -12.65
N LYS A 6 15.52 20.81 -11.72
CA LYS A 6 14.20 21.45 -11.60
C LYS A 6 13.83 22.23 -12.86
N LYS A 7 14.80 22.86 -13.53
CA LYS A 7 14.58 23.57 -14.80
C LYS A 7 14.11 22.62 -15.90
N TYR A 8 14.75 21.44 -16.03
CA TYR A 8 14.28 20.42 -16.99
C TYR A 8 12.87 19.92 -16.66
N ILE A 9 12.55 19.67 -15.39
CA ILE A 9 11.19 19.27 -14.99
C ILE A 9 10.17 20.33 -15.42
N LYS A 10 10.43 21.62 -15.13
CA LYS A 10 9.52 22.71 -15.49
C LYS A 10 9.28 22.79 -17.00
N LYS A 11 10.33 22.62 -17.80
CA LYS A 11 10.24 22.57 -19.27
C LYS A 11 9.27 21.48 -19.74
N TYR A 12 9.45 20.24 -19.27
CA TYR A 12 8.57 19.15 -19.70
C TYR A 12 7.13 19.28 -19.17
N LEU A 13 6.95 19.87 -17.99
CA LEU A 13 5.61 20.18 -17.48
C LEU A 13 4.91 21.27 -18.31
N SER A 14 5.63 22.31 -18.77
CA SER A 14 5.05 23.32 -19.66
C SER A 14 4.66 22.76 -21.02
N ASP A 15 5.31 21.68 -21.46
CA ASP A 15 4.95 20.95 -22.69
C ASP A 15 3.73 20.03 -22.51
N GLY A 16 3.06 20.08 -21.35
CA GLY A 16 1.84 19.33 -21.07
C GLY A 16 2.07 17.86 -20.67
N MET A 17 3.32 17.47 -20.39
CA MET A 17 3.62 16.10 -19.97
C MET A 17 3.17 15.83 -18.53
N LEU A 18 2.76 14.59 -18.26
CA LEU A 18 2.47 14.15 -16.89
C LEU A 18 3.74 14.18 -16.05
N PHE A 19 3.61 14.52 -14.76
CA PHE A 19 4.75 14.66 -13.85
C PHE A 19 5.72 13.46 -13.83
N PRO A 20 5.27 12.18 -13.80
CA PRO A 20 6.19 11.05 -13.86
C PRO A 20 7.04 11.04 -15.14
N THR A 21 6.42 11.30 -16.29
CA THR A 21 7.10 11.36 -17.59
C THR A 21 8.07 12.54 -17.64
N ALA A 22 7.61 13.72 -17.22
CA ALA A 22 8.44 14.93 -17.16
C ALA A 22 9.67 14.72 -16.27
N ARG A 23 9.50 14.08 -15.11
CA ARG A 23 10.59 13.77 -14.18
C ARG A 23 11.60 12.78 -14.76
N SER A 24 11.14 11.73 -15.44
CA SER A 24 12.04 10.74 -16.07
C SER A 24 12.85 11.34 -17.22
N LEU A 25 12.24 12.18 -18.06
CA LEU A 25 12.94 12.88 -19.14
C LEU A 25 13.92 13.94 -18.61
N ALA A 26 13.51 14.70 -17.60
CA ALA A 26 14.39 15.65 -16.93
C ALA A 26 15.62 14.97 -16.31
N LEU A 27 15.45 13.74 -15.80
CA LEU A 27 16.55 12.98 -15.23
C LEU A 27 17.52 12.51 -16.31
N PHE A 28 17.01 12.09 -17.47
CA PHE A 28 17.84 11.74 -18.62
C PHE A 28 18.70 12.93 -19.06
N ASP A 29 18.09 14.09 -19.30
CA ASP A 29 18.80 15.29 -19.75
C ASP A 29 19.85 15.72 -18.72
N TYR A 30 19.50 15.69 -17.43
CA TYR A 30 20.44 16.01 -16.34
C TYR A 30 21.63 15.03 -16.29
N ILE A 31 21.40 13.73 -16.45
CA ILE A 31 22.48 12.73 -16.48
C ILE A 31 23.41 12.95 -17.68
N ASN A 32 22.83 13.24 -18.85
CA ASN A 32 23.57 13.41 -20.10
C ASN A 32 24.39 14.70 -20.12
N ASP A 33 23.78 15.83 -19.74
CA ASP A 33 24.42 17.15 -19.79
C ASP A 33 25.58 17.25 -18.78
N PHE A 34 25.45 16.61 -17.62
CA PHE A 34 26.50 16.56 -16.60
C PHE A 34 27.39 15.30 -16.71
N LYS A 35 27.18 14.45 -17.73
CA LYS A 35 27.96 13.23 -18.00
C LYS A 35 28.11 12.32 -16.76
N LEU A 36 27.03 12.18 -15.99
CA LEU A 36 27.04 11.46 -14.72
C LEU A 36 27.06 9.93 -14.89
N LEU A 37 26.48 9.44 -15.99
CA LEU A 37 26.35 8.02 -16.29
C LEU A 37 26.18 7.82 -17.80
N ASP A 38 26.91 6.86 -18.36
CA ASP A 38 26.68 6.42 -19.74
C ASP A 38 25.48 5.46 -19.80
N ILE A 39 24.32 6.00 -20.17
CA ILE A 39 23.07 5.25 -20.25
C ILE A 39 22.20 5.78 -21.39
N SER A 40 21.65 4.87 -22.20
CA SER A 40 20.67 5.27 -23.21
C SER A 40 19.36 5.70 -22.56
N LYS A 41 18.65 6.61 -23.24
CA LYS A 41 17.32 7.08 -22.82
C LYS A 41 16.35 5.93 -22.57
N GLU A 42 16.33 4.97 -23.49
CA GLU A 42 15.47 3.79 -23.41
C GLU A 42 15.77 2.96 -22.16
N LYS A 43 17.06 2.66 -21.91
CA LYS A 43 17.46 1.86 -20.74
C LYS A 43 17.11 2.57 -19.43
N LEU A 44 17.31 3.89 -19.34
CA LEU A 44 16.93 4.66 -18.16
C LEU A 44 15.41 4.63 -17.94
N LEU A 45 14.61 4.85 -18.99
CA LEU A 45 13.15 4.80 -18.89
C LEU A 45 12.65 3.42 -18.48
N ASN A 46 13.24 2.34 -19.01
CA ASN A 46 12.92 0.98 -18.60
C ASN A 46 13.22 0.73 -17.12
N ILE A 47 14.34 1.26 -16.60
CA ILE A 47 14.64 1.20 -15.16
C ILE A 47 13.59 1.96 -14.35
N LEU A 48 13.25 3.19 -14.76
CA LEU A 48 12.34 4.08 -14.02
C LEU A 48 10.86 3.68 -14.11
N ASN A 49 10.47 2.84 -15.07
CA ASN A 49 9.09 2.37 -15.23
C ASN A 49 8.80 1.05 -14.50
N SER A 50 9.82 0.33 -14.04
CA SER A 50 9.65 -0.93 -13.30
C SER A 50 9.33 -0.69 -11.82
N SER A 51 8.24 -1.30 -11.33
CA SER A 51 7.75 -1.08 -9.95
C SER A 51 8.79 -1.40 -8.87
N ASN A 52 9.52 -2.52 -8.97
CA ASN A 52 10.56 -2.88 -7.99
C ASN A 52 11.77 -1.95 -8.07
N ASN A 53 12.10 -1.44 -9.27
CA ASN A 53 13.20 -0.51 -9.43
C ASN A 53 12.86 0.86 -8.84
N ILE A 54 11.63 1.35 -9.06
CA ILE A 54 11.13 2.57 -8.41
C ILE A 54 11.20 2.43 -6.88
N LEU A 55 10.75 1.30 -6.33
CA LEU A 55 10.83 1.03 -4.89
C LEU A 55 12.28 0.98 -4.40
N GLY A 56 13.16 0.26 -5.10
CA GLY A 56 14.58 0.17 -4.77
C GLY A 56 15.27 1.54 -4.75
N LEU A 57 14.98 2.39 -5.74
CA LEU A 57 15.48 3.77 -5.78
C LEU A 57 14.97 4.59 -4.60
N GLU A 58 13.69 4.49 -4.24
CA GLU A 58 13.14 5.20 -3.07
C GLU A 58 13.69 4.66 -1.74
N TYR A 59 14.02 3.37 -1.63
CA TYR A 59 14.74 2.82 -0.47
C TYR A 59 16.14 3.41 -0.34
N ILE A 60 16.92 3.43 -1.43
CA ILE A 60 18.27 4.00 -1.44
C ILE A 60 18.21 5.50 -1.11
N LYS A 61 17.28 6.25 -1.73
CA LYS A 61 17.05 7.65 -1.41
C LYS A 61 16.72 7.87 0.07
N SER A 62 15.91 6.99 0.67
CA SER A 62 15.55 7.08 2.08
C SER A 62 16.75 6.78 2.99
N ILE A 63 17.56 5.77 2.67
CA ILE A 63 18.81 5.45 3.38
C ILE A 63 19.75 6.66 3.36
N LEU A 64 19.96 7.28 2.20
CA LEU A 64 20.80 8.47 2.04
C LEU A 64 20.24 9.66 2.83
N LYS A 65 18.93 9.93 2.71
CA LYS A 65 18.25 11.04 3.42
C LYS A 65 18.37 10.90 4.94
N LEU A 66 18.27 9.68 5.46
CA LEU A 66 18.35 9.37 6.89
C LEU A 66 19.79 9.20 7.39
N ASN A 67 20.80 9.31 6.51
CA ASN A 67 22.20 8.98 6.80
C ASN A 67 22.33 7.60 7.48
N SER A 68 21.55 6.63 7.01
CA SER A 68 21.47 5.30 7.61
C SER A 68 22.67 4.44 7.22
N LYS A 69 23.14 3.60 8.14
CA LYS A 69 24.24 2.63 7.91
C LYS A 69 23.79 1.37 7.18
N ILE A 70 22.51 1.25 6.84
CA ILE A 70 21.97 0.10 6.09
C ILE A 70 22.65 0.02 4.72
N LYS A 71 23.19 -1.16 4.40
CA LYS A 71 23.73 -1.46 3.07
C LYS A 71 22.65 -2.11 2.21
N PRO A 72 22.19 -1.46 1.12
CA PRO A 72 21.19 -2.05 0.24
C PRO A 72 21.81 -3.16 -0.62
N TYR A 73 21.06 -4.24 -0.80
CA TYR A 73 21.39 -5.34 -1.71
C TYR A 73 20.19 -5.60 -2.63
N THR A 74 20.47 -6.01 -3.87
CA THR A 74 19.44 -6.38 -4.85
C THR A 74 19.67 -7.81 -5.33
N ILE A 75 18.58 -8.46 -5.73
CA ILE A 75 18.61 -9.76 -6.41
C ILE A 75 17.76 -9.66 -7.68
N THR A 76 18.16 -10.39 -8.71
CA THR A 76 17.38 -10.45 -9.95
C THR A 76 16.09 -11.22 -9.71
N ARG A 77 14.95 -10.63 -10.09
CA ARG A 77 13.66 -11.32 -10.03
C ARG A 77 13.63 -12.40 -11.13
N VAL A 78 13.36 -13.64 -10.73
CA VAL A 78 13.10 -14.76 -11.64
C VAL A 78 11.58 -14.99 -11.67
N GLN A 79 10.89 -14.51 -12.71
CA GLN A 79 9.46 -14.78 -12.96
C GLN A 79 9.14 -14.72 -14.45
N SER A 80 8.06 -15.42 -14.87
CA SER A 80 7.28 -15.08 -16.06
C SER A 80 6.76 -13.63 -15.95
N ASP A 81 6.58 -12.94 -17.07
CA ASP A 81 6.34 -11.49 -17.13
C ASP A 81 5.37 -10.96 -16.07
N TYR A 82 5.65 -9.76 -15.55
CA TYR A 82 4.96 -9.10 -14.42
C TYR A 82 3.42 -8.98 -14.59
N ASN A 83 2.92 -9.23 -15.81
CA ASN A 83 1.53 -9.15 -16.23
C ASN A 83 0.96 -10.48 -16.77
N SER A 84 1.66 -11.61 -16.66
CA SER A 84 1.08 -12.89 -17.10
C SER A 84 -0.05 -13.28 -16.14
N GLU A 85 -1.24 -13.46 -16.71
CA GLU A 85 -2.45 -13.89 -15.98
C GLU A 85 -2.58 -15.41 -15.94
N THR A 86 -1.67 -16.11 -16.63
CA THR A 86 -1.65 -17.56 -16.78
C THR A 86 -0.58 -18.20 -15.88
N ILE A 87 -0.93 -19.33 -15.28
CA ILE A 87 0.00 -20.18 -14.51
C ILE A 87 0.74 -21.07 -15.50
N GLU A 88 1.82 -20.54 -16.08
CA GLU A 88 2.67 -21.28 -17.01
C GLU A 88 3.96 -21.77 -16.35
N SER A 89 4.27 -21.32 -15.12
CA SER A 89 5.49 -21.68 -14.40
C SER A 89 5.29 -21.81 -12.88
N ASN A 90 6.25 -22.46 -12.21
CA ASN A 90 6.29 -22.64 -10.75
C ASN A 90 6.38 -21.32 -9.95
N ILE A 91 6.56 -20.17 -10.61
CA ILE A 91 6.61 -18.86 -9.95
C ILE A 91 5.70 -17.89 -10.71
N CYS A 92 4.50 -17.66 -10.17
CA CYS A 92 3.51 -16.76 -10.76
C CYS A 92 3.45 -15.40 -10.03
N SER A 93 2.81 -14.40 -10.65
CA SER A 93 2.57 -13.11 -10.01
C SER A 93 1.51 -13.24 -8.91
N ALA A 94 1.62 -12.42 -7.85
CA ALA A 94 0.59 -12.39 -6.81
C ALA A 94 -0.79 -11.99 -7.36
N THR A 95 -0.83 -11.24 -8.46
CA THR A 95 -2.09 -10.84 -9.12
C THR A 95 -2.77 -12.02 -9.79
N ALA A 96 -2.03 -12.88 -10.50
CA ALA A 96 -2.57 -14.08 -11.12
C ALA A 96 -3.13 -15.06 -10.07
N ILE A 97 -2.40 -15.26 -8.96
CA ILE A 97 -2.89 -16.08 -7.84
C ILE A 97 -4.22 -15.54 -7.29
N ARG A 98 -4.34 -14.21 -7.10
CA ARG A 98 -5.59 -13.59 -6.63
C ARG A 98 -6.74 -13.70 -7.63
N LYS A 99 -6.48 -13.63 -8.93
CA LYS A 99 -7.51 -13.83 -9.96
C LYS A 99 -8.10 -15.24 -9.89
N GLN A 100 -7.23 -16.25 -9.80
CA GLN A 100 -7.67 -17.62 -9.64
C GLN A 100 -8.43 -17.87 -8.33
N LEU A 101 -8.02 -17.22 -7.22
CA LEU A 101 -8.77 -17.23 -5.97
C LEU A 101 -10.15 -16.57 -6.09
N LYS A 102 -10.34 -15.59 -6.97
CA LYS A 102 -11.63 -14.90 -7.15
C LYS A 102 -12.65 -15.81 -7.82
N ASP A 103 -12.20 -16.60 -8.78
CA ASP A 103 -13.09 -17.48 -9.54
C ASP A 103 -13.53 -18.71 -8.72
N LEU A 104 -12.86 -19.04 -7.60
CA LEU A 104 -13.10 -20.13 -6.62
C LEU A 104 -13.35 -21.54 -7.20
N ASN A 105 -13.33 -21.70 -8.52
CA ASN A 105 -13.70 -22.93 -9.21
C ASN A 105 -12.66 -24.05 -9.03
N ASP A 106 -11.39 -23.70 -8.78
CA ASP A 106 -10.33 -24.67 -8.53
C ASP A 106 -9.23 -24.10 -7.63
N ILE A 107 -9.41 -24.19 -6.31
CA ILE A 107 -8.35 -23.83 -5.36
C ILE A 107 -7.11 -24.73 -5.49
N SER A 108 -7.28 -25.98 -5.93
CA SER A 108 -6.21 -26.98 -5.93
C SER A 108 -5.05 -26.60 -6.86
N SER A 109 -5.36 -25.91 -7.95
CA SER A 109 -4.38 -25.33 -8.87
C SER A 109 -3.37 -24.38 -8.19
N ILE A 110 -3.76 -23.71 -7.11
CA ILE A 110 -2.91 -22.77 -6.36
C ILE A 110 -1.78 -23.51 -5.64
N SER A 111 -2.00 -24.77 -5.24
CA SER A 111 -0.96 -25.60 -4.60
C SER A 111 0.32 -25.74 -5.43
N LYS A 112 0.23 -25.54 -6.76
CA LYS A 112 1.36 -25.61 -7.69
C LYS A 112 2.23 -24.34 -7.71
N VAL A 113 1.70 -23.21 -7.23
CA VAL A 113 2.33 -21.89 -7.34
C VAL A 113 2.58 -21.20 -6.01
N VAL A 114 2.21 -21.82 -4.90
CA VAL A 114 2.52 -21.35 -3.54
C VAL A 114 3.16 -22.47 -2.72
N PRO A 115 3.95 -22.16 -1.68
CA PRO A 115 4.44 -23.17 -0.75
C PRO A 115 3.29 -23.96 -0.08
N ASN A 116 3.49 -25.24 0.21
CA ASN A 116 2.48 -26.11 0.85
C ASN A 116 1.86 -25.48 2.10
N ASN A 117 2.67 -24.96 3.01
CA ASN A 117 2.17 -24.29 4.22
C ASN A 117 1.24 -23.10 3.92
N THR A 118 1.49 -22.36 2.82
CA THR A 118 0.61 -21.27 2.39
C THR A 118 -0.71 -21.83 1.88
N PHE A 119 -0.65 -22.88 1.04
CA PHE A 119 -1.85 -23.54 0.53
C PHE A 119 -2.71 -24.12 1.66
N ASP A 120 -2.10 -24.82 2.62
CA ASP A 120 -2.79 -25.43 3.75
C ASP A 120 -3.51 -24.39 4.61
N VAL A 121 -2.86 -23.23 4.86
CA VAL A 121 -3.49 -22.12 5.60
C VAL A 121 -4.64 -21.51 4.81
N LEU A 122 -4.49 -21.30 3.50
CA LEU A 122 -5.57 -20.78 2.65
C LEU A 122 -6.76 -21.74 2.62
N LYS A 123 -6.51 -23.02 2.40
CA LYS A 123 -7.52 -24.06 2.34
C LYS A 123 -8.25 -24.20 3.68
N SER A 124 -7.51 -24.31 4.79
CA SER A 124 -8.10 -24.36 6.14
C SER A 124 -8.99 -23.14 6.43
N LYS A 125 -8.60 -21.94 5.98
CA LYS A 125 -9.45 -20.76 6.17
C LYS A 125 -10.74 -20.82 5.37
N ILE A 126 -10.67 -21.29 4.13
CA ILE A 126 -11.86 -21.45 3.29
C ILE A 126 -12.77 -22.56 3.83
N ASP A 127 -12.20 -23.67 4.30
CA ASP A 127 -12.94 -24.75 4.97
C ASP A 127 -13.62 -24.25 6.27
N ASP A 128 -13.02 -23.27 6.96
CA ASP A 128 -13.58 -22.57 8.13
C ASP A 128 -14.55 -21.41 7.75
N ASP A 129 -15.03 -21.33 6.51
CA ASP A 129 -15.96 -20.30 6.02
C ASP A 129 -15.38 -18.85 6.07
N PHE A 130 -14.05 -18.74 5.89
CA PHE A 130 -13.37 -17.48 5.63
C PHE A 130 -12.91 -17.39 4.17
N TYR A 131 -13.40 -16.38 3.47
CA TYR A 131 -13.10 -16.18 2.04
C TYR A 131 -12.03 -15.13 1.78
N PRO A 132 -11.33 -15.22 0.64
CA PRO A 132 -10.46 -14.15 0.16
C PRO A 132 -11.21 -12.82 0.04
N MET A 133 -10.54 -11.73 0.43
CA MET A 133 -11.08 -10.38 0.38
C MET A 133 -10.67 -9.66 -0.90
N PHE A 134 -11.63 -9.02 -1.55
CA PHE A 134 -11.47 -8.25 -2.79
C PHE A 134 -11.99 -6.83 -2.64
N ASP A 135 -11.50 -5.92 -3.49
CA ASP A 135 -11.87 -4.51 -3.44
C ASP A 135 -13.40 -4.31 -3.52
N ASP A 136 -14.10 -5.13 -4.33
CA ASP A 136 -15.56 -5.07 -4.50
C ASP A 136 -16.34 -5.29 -3.20
N ASN A 137 -15.78 -6.03 -2.23
CA ASN A 137 -16.42 -6.26 -0.94
C ASN A 137 -16.62 -4.96 -0.14
N TYR A 138 -15.90 -3.90 -0.47
CA TYR A 138 -15.97 -2.60 0.21
C TYR A 138 -16.85 -1.59 -0.51
N PHE A 139 -17.43 -1.93 -1.66
CA PHE A 139 -18.15 -0.98 -2.52
C PHE A 139 -19.35 -0.33 -1.83
N GLU A 140 -20.18 -1.11 -1.14
CA GLU A 140 -21.36 -0.59 -0.43
C GLU A 140 -20.97 0.34 0.73
N ILE A 141 -19.96 -0.05 1.52
CA ILE A 141 -19.46 0.77 2.63
C ILE A 141 -18.88 2.08 2.09
N LEU A 142 -18.04 2.02 1.06
CA LEU A 142 -17.48 3.20 0.42
C LEU A 142 -18.59 4.10 -0.16
N SER A 143 -19.60 3.54 -0.81
CA SER A 143 -20.73 4.28 -1.36
C SER A 143 -21.47 5.03 -0.25
N SER A 144 -21.76 4.36 0.87
CA SER A 144 -22.42 4.99 2.02
C SER A 144 -21.61 6.17 2.59
N ILE A 145 -20.28 6.03 2.67
CA ILE A 145 -19.37 7.08 3.13
C ILE A 145 -19.39 8.26 2.16
N ILE A 146 -19.27 8.01 0.85
CA ILE A 146 -19.29 9.06 -0.19
C ILE A 146 -20.59 9.86 -0.14
N ILE A 147 -21.73 9.19 0.04
CA ILE A 147 -23.04 9.85 0.12
C ILE A 147 -23.15 10.68 1.40
N ARG A 148 -22.79 10.10 2.55
CA ARG A 148 -22.82 10.79 3.86
C ARG A 148 -21.92 12.02 3.86
N ASP A 149 -20.72 11.89 3.32
CA ASP A 149 -19.65 12.87 3.46
C ASP A 149 -19.54 13.81 2.25
N LYS A 150 -20.58 13.87 1.39
CA LYS A 150 -20.66 14.70 0.18
C LYS A 150 -20.00 16.08 0.33
N ASN A 151 -20.33 16.80 1.40
CA ASN A 151 -19.92 18.19 1.61
C ASN A 151 -18.47 18.33 2.13
N ILE A 152 -17.84 17.23 2.55
CA ILE A 152 -16.49 17.22 3.13
C ILE A 152 -15.53 16.30 2.36
N LEU A 153 -15.94 15.72 1.22
CA LEU A 153 -15.08 14.85 0.41
C LEU A 153 -13.74 15.51 0.07
N ASN A 154 -13.73 16.81 -0.20
CA ASN A 154 -12.54 17.60 -0.51
C ASN A 154 -11.53 17.70 0.66
N THR A 155 -11.92 17.32 1.88
CA THR A 155 -11.04 17.30 3.05
C THR A 155 -10.17 16.05 3.10
N TYR A 156 -10.56 14.98 2.39
CA TYR A 156 -9.78 13.76 2.31
C TYR A 156 -8.48 13.96 1.51
N PHE A 157 -7.44 13.27 1.94
CA PHE A 157 -6.15 13.26 1.31
C PHE A 157 -6.25 12.68 -0.11
N ASP A 158 -5.50 13.29 -1.03
CA ASP A 158 -5.58 13.02 -2.47
C ASP A 158 -6.95 13.26 -3.15
N VAL A 159 -7.94 13.84 -2.45
CA VAL A 159 -9.12 14.43 -3.07
C VAL A 159 -8.82 15.88 -3.39
N ASN A 160 -8.44 16.13 -4.64
CA ASN A 160 -8.10 17.46 -5.12
C ASN A 160 -8.74 17.70 -6.49
N GLU A 161 -8.83 18.97 -6.86
CA GLU A 161 -9.11 19.39 -8.24
C GLU A 161 -10.50 19.00 -8.78
N GLY A 162 -11.50 18.86 -7.91
CA GLY A 162 -12.87 18.57 -8.31
C GLY A 162 -13.15 17.09 -8.58
N ILE A 163 -12.21 16.19 -8.27
CA ILE A 163 -12.43 14.73 -8.37
C ILE A 163 -13.60 14.28 -7.48
N GLU A 164 -13.85 14.95 -6.37
CA GLU A 164 -14.98 14.72 -5.46
C GLU A 164 -16.33 14.81 -6.17
N ASN A 165 -16.51 15.76 -7.08
CA ASN A 165 -17.76 15.91 -7.83
C ASN A 165 -17.96 14.72 -8.77
N LYS A 166 -16.89 14.29 -9.44
CA LYS A 166 -16.91 13.14 -10.34
C LYS A 166 -17.17 11.83 -9.59
N ILE A 167 -16.54 11.65 -8.43
CA ILE A 167 -16.78 10.52 -7.53
C ILE A 167 -18.25 10.48 -7.10
N TYR A 168 -18.76 11.60 -6.60
CA TYR A 168 -20.13 11.70 -6.10
C TYR A 168 -21.16 11.46 -7.20
N GLN A 169 -20.97 12.00 -8.41
CA GLN A 169 -21.90 11.73 -9.52
C GLN A 169 -21.84 10.28 -9.98
N SER A 170 -20.64 9.70 -10.06
CA SER A 170 -20.43 8.34 -10.56
C SER A 170 -21.02 7.27 -9.66
N ILE A 171 -21.11 7.52 -8.34
CA ILE A 171 -21.57 6.50 -7.38
C ILE A 171 -23.00 6.04 -7.64
N PHE A 172 -23.86 6.91 -8.19
CA PHE A 172 -25.27 6.62 -8.45
C PHE A 172 -25.48 5.74 -9.69
N THR A 173 -24.49 5.66 -10.58
CA THR A 173 -24.57 4.88 -11.82
C THR A 173 -23.64 3.66 -11.83
N SER A 174 -22.80 3.52 -10.82
CA SER A 174 -21.82 2.42 -10.73
C SER A 174 -22.46 1.22 -10.04
N LEU A 175 -22.34 0.03 -10.64
CA LEU A 175 -22.84 -1.22 -10.03
C LEU A 175 -21.76 -1.90 -9.18
N THR A 176 -20.49 -1.68 -9.53
CA THR A 176 -19.33 -2.24 -8.86
C THR A 176 -18.28 -1.17 -8.58
N LEU A 177 -17.27 -1.53 -7.76
CA LEU A 177 -16.15 -0.64 -7.53
C LEU A 177 -15.30 -0.45 -8.80
N ASP A 178 -15.20 -1.49 -9.63
CA ASP A 178 -14.53 -1.39 -10.93
C ASP A 178 -15.23 -0.39 -11.86
N ASP A 179 -16.57 -0.41 -11.93
CA ASP A 179 -17.35 0.58 -12.69
C ASP A 179 -17.07 2.00 -12.20
N LEU A 180 -17.08 2.20 -10.87
CA LEU A 180 -16.78 3.49 -10.27
C LEU A 180 -15.36 3.97 -10.63
N LYS A 181 -14.37 3.08 -10.56
CA LYS A 181 -12.98 3.43 -10.88
C LYS A 181 -12.82 3.83 -12.35
N GLU A 182 -13.43 3.07 -13.27
CA GLU A 182 -13.36 3.36 -14.71
C GLU A 182 -14.15 4.62 -15.07
N SER A 183 -15.29 4.89 -14.43
CA SER A 183 -16.05 6.13 -14.67
C SER A 183 -15.26 7.37 -14.22
N ILE A 184 -14.53 7.31 -13.11
CA ILE A 184 -13.70 8.42 -12.58
C ILE A 184 -12.44 8.65 -13.42
N LYS A 185 -11.91 7.58 -14.04
CA LYS A 185 -10.69 7.60 -14.85
C LYS A 185 -10.70 8.72 -15.89
N SER A 186 -9.56 9.37 -16.04
CA SER A 186 -9.34 10.41 -17.05
C SER A 186 -7.86 10.58 -17.31
N LYS A 187 -7.49 11.39 -18.32
CA LYS A 187 -6.07 11.77 -18.54
C LYS A 187 -5.45 12.44 -17.30
N ARG A 188 -6.26 13.13 -16.48
CA ARG A 188 -5.84 13.80 -15.24
C ARG A 188 -5.72 12.85 -14.05
N TYR A 189 -6.53 11.80 -14.00
CA TYR A 189 -6.63 10.87 -12.88
C TYR A 189 -6.27 9.46 -13.29
N THR A 190 -5.04 9.05 -12.98
CA THR A 190 -4.57 7.69 -13.23
C THR A 190 -5.30 6.69 -12.33
N MET A 191 -5.42 5.44 -12.77
CA MET A 191 -6.05 4.37 -12.01
C MET A 191 -5.43 4.20 -10.60
N THR A 192 -4.11 4.30 -10.49
CA THR A 192 -3.41 4.24 -9.19
C THR A 192 -3.79 5.40 -8.26
N LYS A 193 -3.91 6.63 -8.81
CA LYS A 193 -4.37 7.78 -8.02
C LYS A 193 -5.80 7.56 -7.54
N ILE A 194 -6.70 7.10 -8.41
CA ILE A 194 -8.11 6.83 -8.07
C ILE A 194 -8.22 5.79 -6.97
N LYS A 195 -7.55 4.64 -7.10
CA LYS A 195 -7.53 3.59 -6.06
C LYS A 195 -7.08 4.14 -4.70
N ARG A 196 -6.03 4.97 -4.69
CA ARG A 196 -5.53 5.58 -3.45
C ARG A 196 -6.51 6.61 -2.88
N THR A 197 -7.09 7.46 -3.71
CA THR A 197 -8.12 8.43 -3.30
C THR A 197 -9.33 7.74 -2.67
N LEU A 198 -9.85 6.68 -3.30
CA LEU A 198 -11.00 5.92 -2.76
C LEU A 198 -10.65 5.23 -1.44
N ASN A 199 -9.43 4.70 -1.28
CA ASN A 199 -8.98 4.15 0.00
C ASN A 199 -8.83 5.21 1.10
N ASN A 200 -8.35 6.40 0.76
CA ASN A 200 -8.30 7.52 1.72
C ASN A 200 -9.72 7.90 2.18
N ILE A 201 -10.70 7.92 1.28
CA ILE A 201 -12.11 8.16 1.63
C ILE A 201 -12.63 7.03 2.53
N LEU A 202 -12.44 5.76 2.14
CA LEU A 202 -12.87 4.60 2.92
C LEU A 202 -12.33 4.62 4.36
N LEU A 203 -11.05 4.95 4.52
CA LEU A 203 -10.39 5.02 5.82
C LEU A 203 -10.63 6.34 6.55
N GLY A 204 -11.17 7.36 5.89
CA GLY A 204 -11.31 8.70 6.45
C GLY A 204 -10.00 9.51 6.55
N ILE A 205 -8.91 9.00 5.97
CA ILE A 205 -7.82 9.74 5.30
C ILE A 205 -7.87 11.25 5.19
N THR A 206 -7.76 12.12 6.20
CA THR A 206 -7.83 13.59 5.94
C THR A 206 -6.50 14.23 5.54
N LYS A 207 -6.58 15.37 4.83
CA LYS A 207 -5.42 16.24 4.55
C LYS A 207 -4.74 16.73 5.83
N ASN A 208 -5.54 17.04 6.86
CA ASN A 208 -5.03 17.47 8.15
C ASN A 208 -4.21 16.37 8.82
N ASP A 209 -4.70 15.13 8.83
CA ASP A 209 -3.97 14.00 9.40
C ASP A 209 -2.65 13.77 8.69
N MET A 210 -2.65 13.85 7.36
CA MET A 210 -1.42 13.73 6.57
C MET A 210 -0.44 14.87 6.87
N ASN A 211 -0.90 16.10 7.11
CA ASN A 211 -0.02 17.20 7.48
C ASN A 211 0.69 16.97 8.82
N LYS A 212 0.03 16.32 9.78
CA LYS A 212 0.63 15.95 11.07
C LYS A 212 1.77 14.96 10.91
N ILE A 213 1.63 14.00 9.97
CA ILE A 213 2.57 12.87 9.86
C ILE A 213 3.62 13.00 8.73
N LYS A 214 3.40 13.86 7.73
CA LYS A 214 4.22 13.92 6.51
C LYS A 214 5.70 14.25 6.75
N ASN A 215 6.00 14.99 7.81
CA ASN A 215 7.36 15.45 8.13
C ASN A 215 7.97 14.72 9.34
N VAL A 216 7.42 13.56 9.70
CA VAL A 216 7.91 12.78 10.82
C VAL A 216 9.24 12.14 10.45
N ASN A 217 10.28 12.44 11.23
CA ASN A 217 11.62 11.92 11.03
C ASN A 217 11.89 10.60 11.77
N ASN A 218 11.06 10.28 12.78
CA ASN A 218 11.20 9.08 13.60
C ASN A 218 9.88 8.32 13.64
N ILE A 219 9.93 7.01 13.41
CA ILE A 219 8.74 6.16 13.49
C ILE A 219 8.29 6.08 14.96
N PRO A 220 7.02 6.37 15.29
CA PRO A 220 6.57 6.47 16.67
C PRO A 220 6.43 5.10 17.37
N TYR A 221 6.29 4.02 16.60
CA TYR A 221 6.25 2.66 17.12
C TYR A 221 6.63 1.58 16.10
N ILE A 222 7.04 0.42 16.62
CA ILE A 222 7.12 -0.85 15.88
C ILE A 222 6.02 -1.77 16.40
N ARG A 223 5.16 -2.23 15.50
CA ARG A 223 4.12 -3.22 15.80
C ARG A 223 4.62 -4.62 15.46
N ILE A 224 4.69 -5.51 16.46
CA ILE A 224 5.09 -6.90 16.22
C ILE A 224 3.86 -7.71 15.79
N LEU A 225 3.90 -8.30 14.58
CA LEU A 225 2.84 -9.16 14.07
C LEU A 225 3.14 -10.65 14.24
N ALA A 226 4.41 -11.02 14.09
CA ALA A 226 4.91 -12.37 14.28
C ALA A 226 6.41 -12.36 14.64
N PHE A 227 6.88 -13.41 15.29
CA PHE A 227 8.30 -13.62 15.61
C PHE A 227 8.60 -15.11 15.84
N ASN A 228 9.86 -15.51 15.68
CA ASN A 228 10.39 -16.80 16.13
C ASN A 228 11.43 -16.57 17.23
N ASP A 229 12.21 -17.60 17.61
CA ASP A 229 13.22 -17.46 18.67
C ASP A 229 14.31 -16.44 18.31
N LYS A 230 14.80 -16.45 17.08
CA LYS A 230 15.75 -15.43 16.59
C LYS A 230 15.11 -14.03 16.59
N GLY A 231 13.84 -13.93 16.20
CA GLY A 231 13.08 -12.68 16.26
C GLY A 231 12.96 -12.14 17.69
N ARG A 232 12.77 -13.02 18.68
CA ARG A 232 12.72 -12.66 20.10
C ARG A 232 14.04 -12.06 20.57
N GLU A 233 15.17 -12.65 20.19
CA GLU A 233 16.51 -12.11 20.49
C GLU A 233 16.69 -10.71 19.89
N ILE A 234 16.31 -10.53 18.62
CA ILE A 234 16.38 -9.23 17.94
C ILE A 234 15.48 -8.20 18.64
N ILE A 235 14.24 -8.56 19.00
CA ILE A 235 13.33 -7.66 19.72
C ILE A 235 13.92 -7.23 21.06
N LYS A 236 14.55 -8.15 21.81
CA LYS A 236 15.26 -7.82 23.05
C LYS A 236 16.39 -6.83 22.82
N ASN A 237 17.18 -7.04 21.77
CA ASN A 237 18.27 -6.14 21.40
C ASN A 237 17.75 -4.75 21.00
N ILE A 238 16.65 -4.65 20.25
CA ILE A 238 16.03 -3.36 19.91
C ILE A 238 15.64 -2.62 21.19
N LYS A 239 14.92 -3.27 22.12
CA LYS A 239 14.52 -2.64 23.39
C LYS A 239 15.69 -2.17 24.27
N THR A 240 16.86 -2.79 24.10
CA THR A 240 18.05 -2.48 24.90
C THR A 240 18.89 -1.36 24.26
N ASN A 241 18.82 -1.21 22.94
CA ASN A 241 19.69 -0.32 22.16
C ASN A 241 18.94 0.82 21.45
N SER A 242 17.63 0.95 21.63
CA SER A 242 16.85 2.07 21.09
C SER A 242 15.64 2.42 21.94
N ASP A 243 15.21 3.67 21.82
CA ASP A 243 14.03 4.21 22.52
C ASP A 243 12.73 4.02 21.73
N ILE A 244 12.73 3.14 20.71
CA ILE A 244 11.55 2.94 19.87
C ILE A 244 10.48 2.16 20.63
N ASN A 245 9.25 2.67 20.61
CA ASN A 245 8.13 2.00 21.28
C ASN A 245 7.77 0.72 20.54
N ILE A 246 7.85 -0.42 21.23
CA ILE A 246 7.47 -1.72 20.66
C ILE A 246 6.09 -2.14 21.17
N ILE A 247 5.12 -2.21 20.27
CA ILE A 247 3.77 -2.69 20.55
C ILE A 247 3.73 -4.20 20.34
N ASN A 248 3.75 -4.93 21.46
CA ASN A 248 3.55 -6.38 21.48
C ASN A 248 2.07 -6.76 21.64
N LYS A 249 1.33 -6.06 22.50
CA LYS A 249 -0.11 -6.25 22.71
C LYS A 249 -0.79 -4.90 22.72
N PHE A 250 -1.90 -4.76 22.00
CA PHE A 250 -2.65 -3.50 21.93
C PHE A 250 -3.22 -3.07 23.28
N SER A 251 -3.49 -4.02 24.18
CA SER A 251 -3.87 -3.73 25.57
C SER A 251 -2.87 -2.85 26.32
N ASN A 252 -1.61 -2.83 25.89
CA ASN A 252 -0.52 -2.13 26.57
C ASN A 252 -0.20 -0.77 25.92
N ILE A 253 -1.07 -0.23 25.05
CA ILE A 253 -0.85 1.04 24.32
C ILE A 253 -1.10 2.29 25.20
N SER A 254 -1.38 2.13 26.49
CA SER A 254 -1.68 3.24 27.42
C SER A 254 -0.64 4.36 27.49
N PHE A 255 0.58 4.16 26.97
CA PHE A 255 1.75 4.97 27.24
C PHE A 255 1.98 6.17 26.30
N SER A 256 1.10 6.45 25.32
CA SER A 256 1.43 7.45 24.28
C SER A 256 0.24 8.26 23.76
N LYS A 257 -0.75 8.57 24.63
CA LYS A 257 -1.95 9.32 24.22
C LYS A 257 -1.70 10.80 23.89
N ASP A 258 -0.59 11.37 24.37
CA ASP A 258 -0.25 12.78 24.18
C ASP A 258 0.58 13.04 22.91
N ASP A 259 1.14 12.00 22.30
CA ASP A 259 1.83 12.11 21.01
C ASP A 259 0.79 12.07 19.87
N GLU A 260 0.56 13.22 19.25
CA GLU A 260 -0.40 13.37 18.17
C GLU A 260 -0.06 12.52 16.93
N VAL A 261 1.23 12.33 16.62
CA VAL A 261 1.68 11.51 15.49
C VAL A 261 1.42 10.04 15.78
N PHE A 262 1.82 9.56 16.96
CA PHE A 262 1.53 8.20 17.41
C PHE A 262 0.04 7.92 17.34
N LYS A 263 -0.78 8.79 17.93
CA LYS A 263 -2.23 8.65 17.98
C LYS A 263 -2.85 8.61 16.58
N THR A 264 -2.41 9.50 15.69
CA THR A 264 -2.92 9.55 14.31
C THR A 264 -2.64 8.22 13.59
N LEU A 265 -1.40 7.70 13.65
CA LEU A 265 -1.03 6.48 12.95
C LEU A 265 -1.73 5.23 13.53
N ILE A 266 -1.74 5.08 14.86
CA ILE A 266 -2.32 3.89 15.48
C ILE A 266 -3.84 3.83 15.30
N ASP A 267 -4.52 4.98 15.31
CA ASP A 267 -5.97 5.05 15.07
C ASP A 267 -6.31 4.59 13.64
N TYR A 268 -5.46 4.91 12.65
CA TYR A 268 -5.64 4.42 11.28
C TYR A 268 -5.34 2.93 11.12
N ASP A 269 -4.32 2.40 11.80
CA ASP A 269 -4.04 0.96 11.80
C ASP A 269 -5.22 0.15 12.38
N ILE A 270 -5.77 0.60 13.51
CA ILE A 270 -6.94 -0.03 14.16
C ILE A 270 -8.17 0.11 13.28
N LYS A 271 -8.41 1.30 12.72
CA LYS A 271 -9.56 1.55 11.85
C LYS A 271 -9.54 0.67 10.60
N ALA A 272 -8.39 0.57 9.93
CA ALA A 272 -8.22 -0.29 8.76
C ALA A 272 -8.51 -1.75 9.10
N SER A 273 -7.97 -2.23 10.23
CA SER A 273 -8.19 -3.59 10.73
C SER A 273 -9.66 -3.84 11.09
N ASN A 274 -10.34 -2.88 11.71
CA ASN A 274 -11.76 -3.00 12.07
C ASN A 274 -12.66 -3.04 10.83
N ILE A 275 -12.44 -2.16 9.85
CA ILE A 275 -13.20 -2.16 8.59
C ILE A 275 -13.00 -3.48 7.85
N TYR A 276 -11.76 -3.97 7.77
CA TYR A 276 -11.46 -5.28 7.18
C TYR A 276 -12.21 -6.41 7.90
N ASN A 277 -12.12 -6.46 9.23
CA ASN A 277 -12.69 -7.55 10.03
C ASN A 277 -14.22 -7.57 10.01
N LEU A 278 -14.89 -6.42 9.90
CA LEU A 278 -16.35 -6.37 9.79
C LEU A 278 -16.86 -7.15 8.57
N ILE A 279 -16.10 -7.15 7.47
CA ILE A 279 -16.46 -7.86 6.25
C ILE A 279 -15.91 -9.28 6.27
N TYR A 280 -14.64 -9.44 6.69
CA TYR A 280 -13.98 -10.75 6.74
C TYR A 280 -14.68 -11.75 7.67
N TYR A 281 -15.22 -11.28 8.81
CA TYR A 281 -15.98 -12.10 9.75
C TYR A 281 -17.49 -12.12 9.47
N LYS A 282 -17.96 -11.69 8.28
CA LYS A 282 -19.41 -11.60 7.98
C LYS A 282 -20.15 -12.92 8.20
N ASN A 283 -19.56 -14.05 7.79
CA ASN A 283 -20.13 -15.39 7.99
C ASN A 283 -19.80 -15.99 9.36
N ASN A 284 -18.79 -15.43 10.04
CA ASN A 284 -18.23 -15.93 11.29
C ASN A 284 -18.37 -14.89 12.43
N LYS A 285 -19.52 -14.20 12.50
CA LYS A 285 -19.70 -13.01 13.34
C LYS A 285 -19.54 -13.30 14.84
N ASN A 286 -19.85 -14.51 15.29
CA ASN A 286 -19.61 -15.00 16.64
C ASN A 286 -18.12 -15.01 17.04
N LEU A 287 -17.20 -15.10 16.06
CA LEU A 287 -15.76 -15.05 16.30
C LEU A 287 -15.22 -13.61 16.38
N LEU A 288 -15.98 -12.62 15.91
CA LEU A 288 -15.64 -11.20 16.00
C LEU A 288 -15.97 -10.65 17.39
N LYS A 289 -14.99 -10.70 18.30
CA LYS A 289 -15.15 -10.29 19.71
C LYS A 289 -15.08 -8.77 19.95
N GLY A 290 -14.93 -7.99 18.89
CA GLY A 290 -14.70 -6.55 18.92
C GLY A 290 -13.49 -6.17 18.05
N PRO A 291 -12.80 -5.05 18.35
CA PRO A 291 -11.58 -4.65 17.64
C PRO A 291 -10.47 -5.70 17.79
N MET A 292 -10.24 -6.50 16.75
CA MET A 292 -9.44 -7.73 16.85
C MET A 292 -7.96 -7.50 17.16
N ASP A 293 -7.42 -6.30 16.90
CA ASP A 293 -6.05 -5.95 17.31
C ASP A 293 -5.81 -6.11 18.81
N PHE A 294 -6.85 -5.96 19.64
CA PHE A 294 -6.80 -6.12 21.09
C PHE A 294 -6.95 -7.59 21.55
N TYR A 295 -7.46 -8.47 20.68
CA TYR A 295 -7.70 -9.88 20.99
C TYR A 295 -6.65 -10.81 20.39
N ILE A 296 -6.00 -10.41 19.30
CA ILE A 296 -5.00 -11.21 18.59
C ILE A 296 -3.60 -10.84 19.10
N SER A 297 -2.95 -11.80 19.75
CA SER A 297 -1.53 -11.67 20.11
C SER A 297 -0.63 -11.94 18.90
N PRO A 298 0.60 -11.41 18.86
CA PRO A 298 1.53 -11.67 17.77
C PRO A 298 1.81 -13.18 17.63
N LYS A 299 1.88 -13.66 16.39
CA LYS A 299 2.06 -15.08 16.11
C LYS A 299 3.49 -15.51 16.42
N TYR A 300 3.66 -16.42 17.36
CA TYR A 300 4.93 -17.12 17.54
C TYR A 300 5.05 -18.24 16.50
N VAL A 301 6.12 -18.20 15.71
CA VAL A 301 6.45 -19.22 14.71
C VAL A 301 7.58 -20.05 15.28
N LYS A 302 7.29 -21.33 15.55
CA LYS A 302 8.29 -22.31 15.96
C LYS A 302 9.24 -22.60 14.80
#